data_AF-A0A1X0NLM7-F1
#
_entry.id   AF-A0A1X0NLM7-F1
#
_cell.length_a   1.000
_cell.length_b   1.000
_cell.length_c   1.000
_cell.angle_alpha   90.00
_cell.angle_beta   90.00
_cell.angle_gamma   90.00
#
_symmetry.space_group_name_H-M   'P 1'
#
loop_
_entity.id
_entity.type
_entity.pdbx_description
1 polymer ?
#
loop_
_entity_poly.entity_id
_entity_poly.type
_entity_poly.pdbx_seq_one_letter_code
_entity_poly.pdbx_strand_id
1 'polypeptide(L)'
;PVLSAIFGAFFAKEREKSDASCSPCGRRHDPAQDHLLKPVFYLSEVLGVDGSALERGNPVHIEHCLREDGSCFWSFNTVLRPWELGRPGALYSCAACWGLLLDVGGGGCWPVMVKPGMRKYPLAALRHTLVQRGYRWTCPLEREGGLRVCFGTSSSQAARYFGVATDSVLSECLVLSLSGYVDMFLERYETDAASEDGASLRSAPVLIRRGVWKRQVLDENLHLIPDDFFLRFSTTPHCEPPDFVAIMRWVLAVMAELGPEEVFIEDAAGILL
;
A
#
# COMPACT_ATOMS: atom_id res chain seq x y z
N PRO A 1 27.42 -17.61 15.29
CA PRO A 1 28.59 -17.22 14.47
C PRO A 1 28.22 -16.81 13.03
N VAL A 2 27.65 -17.71 12.22
CA VAL A 2 27.29 -17.43 10.81
C VAL A 2 26.21 -16.36 10.68
N LEU A 3 25.13 -16.46 11.46
CA LEU A 3 24.08 -15.44 11.47
C LEU A 3 24.62 -14.06 11.89
N SER A 4 25.46 -14.01 12.92
CA SER A 4 26.07 -12.75 13.36
C SER A 4 26.98 -12.11 12.29
N ALA A 5 27.66 -12.91 11.47
CA ALA A 5 28.45 -12.42 10.33
C ALA A 5 27.55 -11.89 9.21
N ILE A 6 26.46 -12.61 8.87
CA ILE A 6 25.46 -12.17 7.89
C ILE A 6 24.81 -10.86 8.34
N PHE A 7 24.36 -10.76 9.59
CA PHE A 7 23.78 -9.54 10.14
C PHE A 7 24.80 -8.38 10.13
N GLY A 8 26.07 -8.62 10.46
CA GLY A 8 27.12 -7.59 10.37
C GLY A 8 27.47 -7.15 8.93
N ALA A 9 27.23 -8.00 7.93
CA ALA A 9 27.43 -7.67 6.53
C ALA A 9 26.26 -6.84 5.96
N PHE A 10 25.02 -7.18 6.33
CA PHE A 10 23.82 -6.50 5.80
C PHE A 10 23.41 -5.26 6.58
N PHE A 11 23.69 -5.17 7.88
CA PHE A 11 23.22 -4.06 8.73
C PHE A 11 24.38 -3.19 9.19
N ALA A 12 24.15 -1.88 9.29
CA ALA A 12 25.16 -0.95 9.77
C ALA A 12 25.49 -1.25 11.24
N LYS A 13 26.76 -1.55 11.53
CA LYS A 13 27.26 -1.43 12.91
C LYS A 13 27.45 0.04 13.23
N GLU A 14 27.29 0.40 14.51
CA GLU A 14 27.53 1.72 15.06
C GLU A 14 28.66 2.46 14.32
N ARG A 15 28.46 3.76 14.03
CA ARG A 15 29.57 4.65 13.69
C ARG A 15 30.53 4.68 14.88
N GLU A 16 31.50 3.78 14.92
CA GLU A 16 32.65 3.95 15.79
C GLU A 16 33.44 5.16 15.28
N LYS A 17 33.34 6.25 16.05
CA LYS A 17 34.21 7.43 16.08
C LYS A 17 34.43 8.14 14.73
N SER A 18 33.59 9.13 14.42
CA SER A 18 34.10 10.30 13.70
C SER A 18 34.80 11.22 14.69
N ASP A 19 35.95 11.73 14.28
CA ASP A 19 36.88 12.53 15.07
C ASP A 19 36.26 13.61 15.94
N ALA A 20 36.95 13.84 17.05
CA ALA A 20 36.64 14.81 18.08
C ALA A 20 36.53 16.24 17.54
N SER A 21 35.30 16.76 17.45
CA SER A 21 34.96 18.09 17.98
C SER A 21 33.45 18.32 17.85
N CYS A 22 32.84 18.78 18.95
CA CYS A 22 31.49 19.33 19.12
C CYS A 22 30.41 18.44 19.76
N SER A 23 30.17 18.78 21.03
CA SER A 23 28.96 18.68 21.86
C SER A 23 28.67 17.41 22.69
N PRO A 24 28.43 17.58 24.02
CA PRO A 24 28.13 16.51 24.96
C PRO A 24 26.61 16.26 24.98
N CYS A 25 26.13 15.42 24.08
CA CYS A 25 24.82 14.81 24.23
C CYS A 25 25.00 13.32 24.00
N GLY A 26 25.09 12.55 25.09
CA GLY A 26 25.12 11.10 25.03
C GLY A 26 23.87 10.61 24.30
N ARG A 27 24.03 10.23 23.04
CA ARG A 27 22.98 9.56 22.27
C ARG A 27 22.77 8.20 22.91
N ARG A 28 21.60 8.00 23.53
CA ARG A 28 21.18 6.68 23.99
C ARG A 28 21.10 5.75 22.78
N HIS A 29 21.57 4.52 22.98
CA HIS A 29 21.42 3.41 22.05
C HIS A 29 19.97 3.33 21.56
N ASP A 30 19.74 3.57 20.28
CA ASP A 30 18.43 3.39 19.65
C ASP A 30 18.43 2.02 18.97
N PRO A 31 17.76 1.00 19.55
CA PRO A 31 17.72 -0.35 18.98
C PRO A 31 17.09 -0.39 17.57
N ALA A 32 16.46 0.69 17.10
CA ALA A 32 16.00 0.80 15.72
C ALA A 32 17.16 0.93 14.70
N GLN A 33 18.34 1.40 15.10
CA GLN A 33 19.49 1.57 14.20
C GLN A 33 20.18 0.25 13.84
N ASP A 34 20.04 -0.79 14.67
CA ASP A 34 20.58 -2.14 14.41
C ASP A 34 19.88 -2.86 13.25
N HIS A 35 18.82 -2.26 12.71
CA HIS A 35 18.00 -2.81 11.63
C HIS A 35 18.10 -2.02 10.32
N LEU A 36 19.02 -1.03 10.24
CA LEU A 36 19.27 -0.28 9.01
C LEU A 36 20.23 -1.04 8.08
N LEU A 37 19.70 -1.44 6.92
CA LEU A 37 20.48 -2.09 5.86
C LEU A 37 21.58 -1.15 5.34
N LYS A 38 22.78 -1.70 5.15
CA LYS A 38 23.86 -1.00 4.45
C LYS A 38 23.44 -0.79 3.00
N PRO A 39 23.52 0.45 2.48
CA PRO A 39 23.15 0.74 1.09
C PRO A 39 24.14 0.15 0.08
N VAL A 40 25.32 -0.27 0.53
CA VAL A 40 26.36 -0.90 -0.29
C VAL A 40 27.08 -1.96 0.53
N PHE A 41 27.27 -3.15 -0.02
CA PHE A 41 28.09 -4.21 0.58
C PHE A 41 28.81 -5.04 -0.50
N TYR A 42 29.87 -5.74 -0.11
CA TYR A 42 30.56 -6.66 -1.01
C TYR A 42 30.07 -8.10 -0.78
N LEU A 43 29.76 -8.83 -1.85
CA LEU A 43 29.28 -10.21 -1.74
C LEU A 43 30.28 -11.13 -1.00
N SER A 44 31.58 -10.85 -1.14
CA SER A 44 32.65 -11.55 -0.41
C SER A 44 32.53 -11.43 1.11
N GLU A 45 31.99 -10.31 1.63
CA GLU A 45 31.77 -10.08 3.06
C GLU A 45 30.64 -10.94 3.61
N VAL A 46 29.61 -11.22 2.80
CA VAL A 46 28.49 -12.11 3.15
C VAL A 46 28.90 -13.57 3.08
N LEU A 47 29.70 -13.93 2.08
CA LEU A 47 30.16 -15.30 1.86
C LEU A 47 31.33 -15.72 2.76
N GLY A 48 31.88 -14.78 3.55
CA GLY A 48 32.99 -15.06 4.48
C GLY A 48 34.30 -15.41 3.77
N VAL A 49 34.53 -14.87 2.57
CA VAL A 49 35.75 -15.12 1.79
C VAL A 49 36.75 -14.00 2.09
N ASP A 50 37.91 -14.35 2.67
CA ASP A 50 38.98 -13.40 2.95
C ASP A 50 39.45 -12.72 1.65
N GLY A 51 39.30 -11.39 1.59
CA GLY A 51 39.53 -10.55 0.41
C GLY A 51 40.99 -10.39 0.00
N SER A 52 41.88 -11.32 0.35
CA SER A 52 43.30 -11.29 -0.02
C SER A 52 43.59 -12.00 -1.35
N ALA A 53 42.64 -12.72 -1.95
CA ALA A 53 42.89 -13.54 -3.14
C ALA A 53 41.97 -13.29 -4.36
N LEU A 54 40.96 -12.43 -4.26
CA LEU A 54 40.17 -11.99 -5.42
C LEU A 54 40.06 -10.47 -5.41
N GLU A 55 40.29 -9.85 -6.57
CA GLU A 55 39.91 -8.46 -6.83
C GLU A 55 38.55 -8.20 -6.18
N ARG A 56 38.44 -7.19 -5.30
CA ARG A 56 37.16 -6.85 -4.68
C ARG A 56 36.15 -6.67 -5.81
N GLY A 57 35.24 -7.64 -5.95
CA GLY A 57 34.23 -7.59 -7.00
C GLY A 57 33.44 -6.29 -6.91
N ASN A 58 32.73 -5.94 -7.98
CA ASN A 58 31.94 -4.72 -7.98
C ASN A 58 30.99 -4.69 -6.76
N PRO A 59 30.92 -3.56 -6.04
CA PRO A 59 30.05 -3.43 -4.88
C PRO A 59 28.59 -3.66 -5.27
N VAL A 60 27.84 -4.36 -4.43
CA VAL A 60 26.39 -4.52 -4.60
C VAL A 60 25.73 -3.31 -3.96
N HIS A 61 25.07 -2.51 -4.79
CA HIS A 61 24.28 -1.36 -4.34
C HIS A 61 22.85 -1.82 -4.02
N ILE A 62 22.40 -1.57 -2.78
CA ILE A 62 21.01 -1.71 -2.34
C ILE A 62 20.43 -0.29 -2.24
N GLU A 63 19.64 0.10 -3.24
CA GLU A 63 18.79 1.29 -3.14
C GLU A 63 17.36 0.84 -2.84
N HIS A 64 16.89 1.09 -1.61
CA HIS A 64 15.47 0.96 -1.26
C HIS A 64 14.77 2.30 -1.45
N CYS A 65 14.66 2.75 -2.70
CA CYS A 65 13.91 3.93 -3.06
C CYS A 65 12.71 3.51 -3.89
N LEU A 66 11.49 3.72 -3.36
CA LEU A 66 10.29 3.71 -4.19
C LEU A 66 10.44 4.84 -5.20
N ARG A 67 10.70 4.50 -6.46
CA ARG A 67 10.76 5.47 -7.55
C ARG A 67 9.38 6.07 -7.78
N GLU A 68 9.32 7.28 -8.32
CA GLU A 68 8.05 7.94 -8.68
C GLU A 68 7.22 7.14 -9.71
N ASP A 69 7.85 6.20 -10.42
CA ASP A 69 7.18 5.26 -11.33
C ASP A 69 6.56 4.02 -10.62
N GLY A 70 6.73 3.91 -9.30
CA GLY A 70 6.19 2.82 -8.48
C GLY A 70 6.98 1.50 -8.56
N SER A 71 8.13 1.46 -9.22
CA SER A 71 8.93 0.24 -9.36
C SER A 71 9.89 0.06 -8.18
N CYS A 72 9.69 -0.99 -7.38
CA CYS A 72 10.64 -1.46 -6.37
C CYS A 72 11.53 -2.55 -7.00
N PHE A 73 12.84 -2.50 -6.78
CA PHE A 73 13.76 -3.57 -7.20
C PHE A 73 14.55 -4.08 -6.00
N TRP A 74 14.22 -5.29 -5.53
CA TRP A 74 15.06 -6.38 -4.98
C TRP A 74 14.22 -7.36 -4.14
N SER A 75 14.54 -8.66 -4.27
CA SER A 75 13.73 -9.84 -3.93
C SER A 75 14.18 -10.53 -2.63
N PHE A 76 14.32 -9.80 -1.52
CA PHE A 76 14.44 -10.43 -0.18
C PHE A 76 13.08 -10.90 0.36
N ASN A 77 12.00 -10.57 -0.35
CA ASN A 77 10.65 -10.92 -0.02
C ASN A 77 10.19 -12.24 -0.69
N THR A 78 11.09 -13.17 -1.00
CA THR A 78 10.74 -14.39 -1.73
C THR A 78 11.04 -15.64 -0.91
N VAL A 79 10.04 -16.50 -0.74
CA VAL A 79 10.13 -17.80 -0.07
C VAL A 79 9.56 -18.88 -0.96
N LEU A 80 10.15 -20.08 -0.88
CA LEU A 80 9.67 -21.25 -1.63
C LEU A 80 8.60 -21.99 -0.83
N ARG A 81 7.39 -22.14 -1.39
CA ARG A 81 6.28 -22.84 -0.75
C ARG A 81 5.58 -23.81 -1.71
N PRO A 82 5.01 -24.92 -1.22
CA PRO A 82 4.11 -25.74 -2.02
C PRO A 82 2.84 -24.96 -2.32
N TRP A 83 2.21 -25.27 -3.46
CA TRP A 83 0.93 -24.71 -3.87
C TRP A 83 -0.06 -25.85 -4.12
N GLU A 84 -1.28 -25.72 -3.59
CA GLU A 84 -2.30 -26.76 -3.64
C GLU A 84 -2.71 -27.13 -5.07
N LEU A 85 -2.79 -26.14 -5.96
CA LEU A 85 -3.08 -26.35 -7.38
C LEU A 85 -1.80 -26.61 -8.20
N GLY A 86 -0.66 -26.75 -7.53
CA GLY A 86 0.65 -26.96 -8.13
C GLY A 86 0.98 -28.43 -8.40
N ARG A 87 2.14 -28.67 -9.02
CA ARG A 87 2.63 -30.03 -9.24
C ARG A 87 3.10 -30.65 -7.90
N PRO A 88 2.80 -31.94 -7.63
CA PRO A 88 3.30 -32.61 -6.43
C PRO A 88 4.83 -32.51 -6.31
N GLY A 89 5.31 -32.10 -5.13
CA GLY A 89 6.74 -31.92 -4.85
C GLY A 89 7.38 -30.66 -5.45
N ALA A 90 6.65 -29.86 -6.23
CA ALA A 90 7.15 -28.58 -6.75
C ALA A 90 7.02 -27.47 -5.70
N LEU A 91 8.00 -26.56 -5.69
CA LEU A 91 7.98 -25.35 -4.88
C LEU A 91 7.83 -24.12 -5.79
N TYR A 92 7.04 -23.17 -5.33
CA TYR A 92 6.72 -21.94 -6.04
C TYR A 92 7.29 -20.74 -5.28
N SER A 93 7.71 -19.72 -6.02
CA SER A 93 8.26 -18.48 -5.45
C SER A 93 7.11 -17.59 -4.95
N CYS A 94 6.98 -17.46 -3.64
CA CYS A 94 5.91 -16.68 -3.00
C CYS A 94 6.47 -15.45 -2.29
N ALA A 95 5.64 -14.42 -2.14
CA ALA A 95 5.97 -13.28 -1.29
C ALA A 95 6.10 -13.75 0.18
N ALA A 96 7.16 -13.34 0.89
CA ALA A 96 7.32 -13.59 2.33
C ALA A 96 6.40 -12.68 3.16
N CYS A 97 6.12 -11.49 2.63
CA CYS A 97 5.35 -10.41 3.21
C CYS A 97 4.51 -9.74 2.10
N TRP A 98 3.25 -9.41 2.39
CA TRP A 98 2.32 -8.81 1.42
C TRP A 98 2.14 -7.30 1.57
N GLY A 99 2.67 -6.70 2.64
CA GLY A 99 2.54 -5.26 2.88
C GLY A 99 3.44 -4.76 4.00
N LEU A 100 3.67 -3.47 4.04
CA LEU A 100 4.47 -2.80 5.06
C LEU A 100 3.62 -1.76 5.79
N LEU A 101 3.82 -1.63 7.10
CA LEU A 101 3.31 -0.54 7.92
C LEU A 101 4.45 0.45 8.10
N LEU A 102 4.24 1.66 7.61
CA LEU A 102 5.20 2.75 7.74
C LEU A 102 4.69 3.72 8.81
N ASP A 103 5.50 3.93 9.83
CA ASP A 103 5.32 5.04 10.76
C ASP A 103 6.07 6.26 10.23
N VAL A 104 5.31 7.19 9.67
CA VAL A 104 5.86 8.42 9.06
C VAL A 104 6.45 9.37 10.11
N GLY A 105 5.98 9.32 11.36
CA GLY A 105 6.47 10.20 12.43
C GLY A 105 7.67 9.63 13.18
N GLY A 106 7.67 8.33 13.44
CA GLY A 106 8.74 7.63 14.15
C GLY A 106 9.79 6.95 13.27
N GLY A 107 9.58 6.91 11.94
CA GLY A 107 10.50 6.29 10.99
C GLY A 107 10.52 4.76 11.02
N GLY A 108 9.55 4.14 11.69
CA GLY A 108 9.43 2.69 11.79
C GLY A 108 8.85 2.03 10.54
N CYS A 109 9.26 0.79 10.28
CA CYS A 109 8.75 -0.01 9.17
C CYS A 109 8.60 -1.47 9.62
N TRP A 110 7.39 -2.02 9.55
CA TRP A 110 7.12 -3.40 9.96
C TRP A 110 6.40 -4.19 8.87
N PRO A 111 6.74 -5.47 8.70
CA PRO A 111 5.98 -6.36 7.82
C PRO A 111 4.56 -6.53 8.35
N VAL A 112 3.59 -6.48 7.45
CA VAL A 112 2.17 -6.64 7.78
C VAL A 112 1.61 -7.82 7.01
N MET A 113 0.81 -8.58 7.71
CA MET A 113 0.06 -9.69 7.15
C MET A 113 -1.36 -9.23 6.85
N VAL A 114 -1.86 -9.67 5.71
CA VAL A 114 -3.26 -9.44 5.35
C VAL A 114 -4.12 -10.43 6.13
N LYS A 115 -5.00 -9.93 6.99
CA LYS A 115 -6.06 -10.73 7.60
C LYS A 115 -7.36 -10.53 6.81
N PRO A 116 -7.94 -11.60 6.22
CA PRO A 116 -9.19 -11.50 5.48
C PRO A 116 -10.29 -10.82 6.30
N GLY A 117 -11.05 -9.95 5.63
CA GLY A 117 -12.15 -9.19 6.25
C GLY A 117 -11.74 -8.07 7.19
N MET A 118 -10.44 -7.83 7.40
CA MET A 118 -9.95 -6.77 8.30
C MET A 118 -9.44 -5.51 7.58
N ARG A 119 -9.58 -5.43 6.25
CA ARG A 119 -9.29 -4.21 5.49
C ARG A 119 -10.34 -3.14 5.78
N LYS A 120 -10.07 -2.25 6.74
CA LYS A 120 -10.98 -1.21 7.21
C LYS A 120 -10.66 0.20 6.68
N TYR A 121 -10.34 0.32 5.39
CA TYR A 121 -10.16 1.65 4.78
C TYR A 121 -11.44 2.15 4.12
N PRO A 122 -11.64 3.48 4.05
CA PRO A 122 -12.85 4.07 3.47
C PRO A 122 -13.13 3.56 2.06
N LEU A 123 -14.39 3.18 1.84
CA LEU A 123 -14.92 2.67 0.57
C LEU A 123 -14.06 1.58 -0.07
N ALA A 124 -13.66 0.58 0.72
CA ALA A 124 -12.78 -0.49 0.27
C ALA A 124 -13.29 -1.21 -0.99
N ALA A 125 -14.59 -1.50 -1.06
CA ALA A 125 -15.25 -2.13 -2.20
C ALA A 125 -15.06 -1.35 -3.51
N LEU A 126 -15.36 -0.05 -3.45
CA LEU A 126 -15.19 0.85 -4.59
C LEU A 126 -13.72 0.94 -4.96
N ARG A 127 -12.83 1.15 -3.98
CA ARG A 127 -11.39 1.23 -4.24
C ARG A 127 -10.85 -0.02 -4.91
N HIS A 128 -11.25 -1.21 -4.47
CA HIS A 128 -10.87 -2.47 -5.14
C HIS A 128 -11.38 -2.55 -6.58
N THR A 129 -12.60 -2.08 -6.84
CA THR A 129 -13.18 -2.03 -8.19
C THR A 129 -12.43 -1.07 -9.11
N LEU A 130 -11.88 0.01 -8.53
CA LEU A 130 -11.11 1.02 -9.26
C LEU A 130 -9.65 0.62 -9.51
N VAL A 131 -9.12 -0.39 -8.81
CA VAL A 131 -7.76 -0.88 -9.00
C VAL A 131 -7.70 -1.61 -10.34
N GLN A 132 -7.38 -0.84 -11.38
CA GLN A 132 -6.90 -1.36 -12.66
C GLN A 132 -5.36 -1.50 -12.61
N ARG A 133 -4.75 -1.76 -13.77
CA ARG A 133 -3.29 -1.76 -13.96
C ARG A 133 -2.69 -0.38 -13.63
N GLY A 134 -2.43 -0.08 -12.35
CA GLY A 134 -1.70 1.12 -11.96
C GLY A 134 -2.02 1.63 -10.55
N TYR A 135 -1.03 2.33 -9.99
CA TYR A 135 -1.17 3.09 -8.77
C TYR A 135 -2.13 4.27 -8.98
N ARG A 136 -3.01 4.53 -8.01
CA ARG A 136 -3.93 5.69 -8.02
C ARG A 136 -3.63 6.61 -6.86
N TRP A 137 -3.44 7.88 -7.18
CA TRP A 137 -3.25 8.94 -6.19
C TRP A 137 -4.55 9.21 -5.41
N THR A 138 -4.43 9.24 -4.08
CA THR A 138 -5.54 9.54 -3.16
C THR A 138 -5.62 11.02 -2.76
N CYS A 139 -4.77 11.87 -3.36
CA CYS A 139 -4.77 13.32 -3.23
C CYS A 139 -4.67 13.96 -4.64
N PRO A 140 -5.06 15.23 -4.82
CA PRO A 140 -4.74 16.01 -6.02
C PRO A 140 -3.23 16.12 -6.22
N LEU A 141 -2.79 16.15 -7.48
CA LEU A 141 -1.42 16.49 -7.86
C LEU A 141 -1.35 17.96 -8.26
N GLU A 142 -0.21 18.60 -8.02
CA GLU A 142 0.01 20.01 -8.40
C GLU A 142 -0.29 20.27 -9.88
N ARG A 143 0.18 19.38 -10.76
CA ARG A 143 -0.04 19.46 -12.22
C ARG A 143 -1.50 19.36 -12.66
N GLU A 144 -2.40 18.90 -11.80
CA GLU A 144 -3.82 18.78 -12.12
C GLU A 144 -4.59 20.08 -11.87
N GLY A 145 -3.99 21.06 -11.18
CA GLY A 145 -4.65 22.29 -10.81
C GLY A 145 -5.87 22.04 -9.93
N GLY A 146 -7.04 22.56 -10.34
CA GLY A 146 -8.30 22.39 -9.62
C GLY A 146 -9.10 21.20 -10.13
N LEU A 147 -9.37 20.23 -9.26
CA LEU A 147 -10.21 19.07 -9.55
C LEU A 147 -11.63 19.28 -9.03
N ARG A 148 -12.63 19.15 -9.90
CA ARG A 148 -14.03 19.08 -9.44
C ARG A 148 -14.27 17.77 -8.72
N VAL A 149 -14.48 17.79 -7.41
CA VAL A 149 -14.75 16.61 -6.56
C VAL A 149 -16.07 16.79 -5.85
N CYS A 150 -16.74 15.69 -5.47
CA CYS A 150 -18.03 15.75 -4.81
C CYS A 150 -18.04 14.91 -3.52
N PHE A 151 -18.84 15.29 -2.53
CA PHE A 151 -18.91 14.61 -1.23
C PHE A 151 -19.83 13.39 -1.20
N GLY A 152 -20.22 12.85 -2.36
CA GLY A 152 -21.20 11.78 -2.45
C GLY A 152 -21.18 11.06 -3.79
N THR A 153 -22.01 10.02 -3.88
CA THR A 153 -22.20 9.24 -5.11
C THR A 153 -23.30 9.83 -5.98
N SER A 154 -23.28 9.52 -7.29
CA SER A 154 -24.30 10.03 -8.23
C SER A 154 -25.71 9.46 -8.00
N SER A 155 -25.84 8.30 -7.35
CA SER A 155 -27.12 7.66 -7.09
C SER A 155 -27.28 7.24 -5.63
N SER A 156 -28.52 7.19 -5.16
CA SER A 156 -28.87 6.68 -3.83
C SER A 156 -28.62 5.18 -3.69
N GLN A 157 -28.66 4.43 -4.80
CA GLN A 157 -28.30 3.01 -4.83
C GLN A 157 -26.81 2.83 -4.53
N ALA A 158 -25.93 3.57 -5.20
CA ALA A 158 -24.49 3.53 -4.92
C ALA A 158 -24.17 4.00 -3.50
N ALA A 159 -24.85 5.04 -3.01
CA ALA A 159 -24.67 5.54 -1.64
C ALA A 159 -24.97 4.44 -0.61
N ARG A 160 -26.11 3.76 -0.76
CA ARG A 160 -26.51 2.63 0.11
C ARG A 160 -25.54 1.46 -0.01
N TYR A 161 -25.14 1.10 -1.23
CA TYR A 161 -24.25 -0.02 -1.48
C TYR A 161 -22.89 0.17 -0.80
N PHE A 162 -22.36 1.38 -0.87
CA PHE A 162 -21.04 1.72 -0.33
C PHE A 162 -21.07 2.25 1.11
N GLY A 163 -22.26 2.44 1.69
CA GLY A 163 -22.41 3.00 3.03
C GLY A 163 -21.98 4.46 3.13
N VAL A 164 -22.16 5.25 2.06
CA VAL A 164 -21.96 6.70 2.07
C VAL A 164 -23.23 7.36 2.59
N ALA A 165 -23.11 8.31 3.52
CA ALA A 165 -24.26 8.99 4.13
C ALA A 165 -25.17 9.60 3.05
N THR A 166 -26.46 9.28 3.11
CA THR A 166 -27.47 9.63 2.09
C THR A 166 -28.08 11.03 2.27
N ASP A 167 -27.74 11.75 3.34
CA ASP A 167 -28.44 13.00 3.70
C ASP A 167 -28.07 14.20 2.79
N SER A 168 -27.11 14.05 1.87
CA SER A 168 -26.72 15.05 0.87
C SER A 168 -27.07 14.63 -0.56
N VAL A 169 -28.32 14.28 -0.82
CA VAL A 169 -28.81 13.89 -2.18
C VAL A 169 -28.52 14.96 -3.26
N LEU A 170 -28.10 16.17 -2.88
CA LEU A 170 -27.34 17.07 -3.73
C LEU A 170 -25.88 17.03 -3.27
N SER A 171 -25.05 16.23 -3.92
CA SER A 171 -23.62 16.21 -3.61
C SER A 171 -23.06 17.59 -3.90
N GLU A 172 -22.72 18.31 -2.84
CA GLU A 172 -21.92 19.51 -2.97
C GLU A 172 -20.62 19.10 -3.66
N CYS A 173 -20.35 19.76 -4.79
CA CYS A 173 -19.10 19.60 -5.50
C CYS A 173 -18.29 20.88 -5.30
N LEU A 174 -16.99 20.71 -5.14
CA LEU A 174 -16.05 21.82 -5.03
C LEU A 174 -14.88 21.61 -5.98
N VAL A 175 -14.15 22.68 -6.24
CA VAL A 175 -12.88 22.62 -6.98
C VAL A 175 -11.76 22.49 -5.95
N LEU A 176 -11.11 21.33 -5.91
CA LEU A 176 -10.05 20.97 -4.98
C LEU A 176 -8.69 21.05 -5.66
N SER A 177 -7.82 21.95 -5.19
CA SER A 177 -6.39 21.94 -5.53
C SER A 177 -5.60 21.10 -4.53
N LEU A 178 -4.32 20.83 -4.84
CA LEU A 178 -3.40 20.23 -3.87
C LEU A 178 -3.30 21.08 -2.59
N SER A 179 -3.19 22.41 -2.70
CA SER A 179 -3.14 23.30 -1.54
C SER A 179 -4.41 23.20 -0.70
N GLY A 180 -5.60 23.28 -1.33
CA GLY A 180 -6.87 23.14 -0.61
C GLY A 180 -7.05 21.78 0.06
N TYR A 181 -6.54 20.71 -0.54
CA TYR A 181 -6.53 19.39 0.08
C TYR A 181 -5.60 19.33 1.32
N VAL A 182 -4.43 19.96 1.26
CA VAL A 182 -3.51 20.07 2.40
C VAL A 182 -4.14 20.91 3.51
N ASP A 183 -4.77 22.04 3.18
CA ASP A 183 -5.47 22.88 4.16
C ASP A 183 -6.58 22.08 4.86
N MET A 184 -7.40 21.34 4.11
CA MET A 184 -8.41 20.44 4.68
C MET A 184 -7.83 19.36 5.59
N PHE A 185 -6.66 18.82 5.23
CA PHE A 185 -5.97 17.82 6.05
C PHE A 185 -5.53 18.43 7.38
N LEU A 186 -4.90 19.62 7.34
CA LEU A 186 -4.41 20.32 8.52
C LEU A 186 -5.56 20.76 9.42
N GLU A 187 -6.65 21.29 8.86
CA GLU A 187 -7.83 21.69 9.62
C GLU A 187 -8.45 20.52 10.39
N ARG A 188 -8.58 19.35 9.76
CA ARG A 188 -9.06 18.13 10.44
C ARG A 188 -8.12 17.72 11.57
N TYR A 189 -6.80 17.81 11.34
CA TYR A 189 -5.80 17.47 12.34
C TYR A 189 -5.86 18.40 13.57
N GLU A 190 -5.97 19.71 13.35
CA GLU A 190 -6.05 20.71 14.42
C GLU A 190 -7.36 20.61 15.21
N THR A 191 -8.48 20.37 14.53
CA THR A 191 -9.80 20.19 15.16
C THR A 191 -9.81 18.96 16.06
N ASP A 192 -9.19 17.86 15.63
CA ASP A 192 -9.10 16.63 16.41
C ASP A 192 -8.15 16.77 17.62
N ALA A 193 -7.07 17.54 17.49
CA ALA A 193 -6.18 17.84 18.60
C ALA A 193 -6.84 18.68 19.70
N ALA A 194 -7.88 19.45 19.36
CA ALA A 194 -8.65 20.27 20.30
C ALA A 194 -9.80 19.51 21.00
N SER A 195 -10.15 18.30 20.54
CA SER A 195 -11.18 17.45 21.13
C SER A 195 -10.61 16.59 22.27
N GLU A 196 -10.89 16.95 23.53
CA GLU A 196 -10.45 16.17 24.71
C GLU A 196 -11.14 14.80 24.84
N ASP A 197 -12.24 14.58 24.12
CA ASP A 197 -12.88 13.26 24.04
C ASP A 197 -12.12 12.40 23.02
N GLY A 198 -11.37 11.42 23.52
CA GLY A 198 -10.57 10.45 22.77
C GLY A 198 -11.35 9.48 21.88
N ALA A 199 -12.47 9.93 21.28
CA ALA A 199 -13.33 9.14 20.42
C ALA A 199 -13.37 9.75 19.01
N SER A 200 -12.71 9.04 18.08
CA SER A 200 -12.69 9.25 16.63
C SER A 200 -11.78 10.37 16.14
N LEU A 201 -10.48 10.07 15.95
CA LEU A 201 -9.68 10.76 14.93
C LEU A 201 -10.50 10.80 13.63
N ARG A 202 -10.87 11.99 13.17
CA ARG A 202 -11.44 12.16 11.83
C ARG A 202 -10.37 11.69 10.86
N SER A 203 -10.74 10.74 10.02
CA SER A 203 -9.83 10.24 9.00
C SER A 203 -9.37 11.40 8.11
N ALA A 204 -8.08 11.40 7.78
CA ALA A 204 -7.51 12.25 6.73
C ALA A 204 -8.45 12.27 5.50
N PRO A 205 -8.62 13.41 4.82
CA PRO A 205 -9.48 13.47 3.65
C PRO A 205 -9.06 12.43 2.63
N VAL A 206 -10.00 11.64 2.11
CA VAL A 206 -9.69 10.60 1.11
C VAL A 206 -10.36 10.96 -0.20
N LEU A 207 -9.55 11.26 -1.23
CA LEU A 207 -10.05 11.41 -2.59
C LEU A 207 -10.03 10.06 -3.32
N ILE A 208 -11.22 9.57 -3.66
CA ILE A 208 -11.42 8.39 -4.48
C ILE A 208 -11.66 8.83 -5.91
N ARG A 209 -10.61 8.68 -6.72
CA ARG A 209 -10.63 9.08 -8.13
C ARG A 209 -11.66 8.29 -8.93
N ARG A 210 -12.36 9.00 -9.81
CA ARG A 210 -13.25 8.42 -10.80
C ARG A 210 -12.52 7.31 -11.56
N GLY A 211 -13.18 6.17 -11.69
CA GLY A 211 -12.70 5.07 -12.52
C GLY A 211 -13.61 4.84 -13.70
N VAL A 212 -13.15 3.94 -14.56
CA VAL A 212 -13.90 3.52 -15.73
C VAL A 212 -13.97 2.01 -15.66
N TRP A 213 -15.18 1.45 -15.70
CA TRP A 213 -15.40 0.03 -15.88
C TRP A 213 -16.66 -0.17 -16.71
N LYS A 214 -16.78 -1.34 -17.31
CA LYS A 214 -18.02 -1.75 -17.97
C LYS A 214 -18.84 -2.55 -16.99
N ARG A 215 -20.14 -2.26 -16.94
CA ARG A 215 -21.07 -3.11 -16.20
C ARG A 215 -20.97 -4.54 -16.76
N GLN A 216 -20.77 -5.50 -15.88
CA GLN A 216 -20.69 -6.91 -16.25
C GLN A 216 -22.08 -7.52 -16.15
N VAL A 217 -22.41 -8.39 -17.11
CA VAL A 217 -23.56 -9.27 -16.97
C VAL A 217 -23.03 -10.58 -16.40
N LEU A 218 -23.56 -11.00 -15.26
CA LEU A 218 -23.18 -12.24 -14.61
C LEU A 218 -24.34 -13.23 -14.79
N ASP A 219 -24.07 -14.31 -15.53
CA ASP A 219 -25.06 -15.37 -15.77
C ASP A 219 -25.13 -16.37 -14.60
N GLU A 220 -24.09 -16.41 -13.77
CA GLU A 220 -23.96 -17.34 -12.65
C GLU A 220 -23.87 -16.61 -11.31
N ASN A 221 -24.40 -17.24 -10.26
CA ASN A 221 -24.23 -16.75 -8.90
C ASN A 221 -22.74 -16.81 -8.54
N LEU A 222 -22.14 -15.64 -8.29
CA LEU A 222 -20.72 -15.52 -7.98
C LEU A 222 -20.27 -16.45 -6.87
N HIS A 223 -21.10 -16.79 -5.88
CA HIS A 223 -20.74 -17.69 -4.79
C HIS A 223 -20.56 -19.16 -5.20
N LEU A 224 -21.14 -19.56 -6.34
CA LEU A 224 -21.05 -20.93 -6.86
C LEU A 224 -19.82 -21.15 -7.74
N ILE A 225 -19.24 -20.06 -8.26
CA ILE A 225 -18.02 -20.12 -9.07
C ILE A 225 -16.86 -20.57 -8.16
N PRO A 226 -16.02 -21.54 -8.55
CA PRO A 226 -14.91 -22.00 -7.70
C PRO A 226 -13.78 -20.96 -7.57
N ASP A 227 -12.98 -21.05 -6.49
CA ASP A 227 -11.91 -20.08 -6.18
C ASP A 227 -10.81 -20.01 -7.27
N ASP A 228 -10.51 -21.13 -7.94
CA ASP A 228 -9.49 -21.21 -8.98
C ASP A 228 -9.82 -20.34 -10.21
N PHE A 229 -11.11 -20.11 -10.47
CA PHE A 229 -11.56 -19.17 -11.50
C PHE A 229 -11.06 -17.75 -11.19
N PHE A 230 -11.24 -17.29 -9.95
CA PHE A 230 -10.86 -15.93 -9.56
C PHE A 230 -9.35 -15.75 -9.53
N LEU A 231 -8.62 -16.80 -9.18
CA LEU A 231 -7.15 -16.80 -9.22
C LEU A 231 -6.60 -16.57 -10.64
N ARG A 232 -7.36 -16.80 -11.72
CA ARG A 232 -6.91 -16.50 -13.09
C ARG A 232 -6.80 -15.00 -13.40
N PHE A 233 -7.42 -14.15 -12.58
CA PHE A 233 -7.24 -12.69 -12.70
C PHE A 233 -5.94 -12.19 -12.06
N SER A 234 -5.24 -13.06 -11.32
CA SER A 234 -3.95 -12.76 -10.70
C SER A 234 -2.80 -12.84 -11.70
N THR A 235 -1.80 -11.98 -11.54
CA THR A 235 -0.50 -12.11 -12.22
C THR A 235 0.35 -13.24 -11.63
N THR A 236 0.11 -13.62 -10.38
CA THR A 236 0.86 -14.60 -9.60
C THR A 236 -0.07 -15.45 -8.71
N PRO A 237 -0.88 -16.35 -9.29
CA PRO A 237 -1.98 -17.04 -8.59
C PRO A 237 -1.57 -17.82 -7.33
N HIS A 238 -0.33 -18.33 -7.32
CA HIS A 238 0.22 -19.15 -6.24
C HIS A 238 0.75 -18.34 -5.04
N CYS A 239 0.74 -17.00 -5.13
CA CYS A 239 1.25 -16.13 -4.05
C CYS A 239 0.33 -14.95 -3.72
N GLU A 240 -0.93 -15.01 -4.14
CA GLU A 240 -1.91 -13.99 -3.78
C GLU A 240 -2.19 -13.97 -2.27
N PRO A 241 -2.55 -12.81 -1.68
CA PRO A 241 -3.02 -12.73 -0.31
C PRO A 241 -4.23 -13.64 -0.06
N PRO A 242 -4.45 -14.09 1.18
CA PRO A 242 -5.54 -15.02 1.52
C PRO A 242 -6.95 -14.46 1.27
N ASP A 243 -7.10 -13.16 1.07
CA ASP A 243 -8.39 -12.51 0.78
C ASP A 243 -8.59 -12.12 -0.70
N PHE A 244 -7.64 -12.46 -1.57
CA PHE A 244 -7.69 -12.09 -2.98
C PHE A 244 -8.98 -12.55 -3.66
N VAL A 245 -9.34 -13.82 -3.50
CA VAL A 245 -10.54 -14.38 -4.14
C VAL A 245 -11.82 -13.70 -3.64
N ALA A 246 -11.91 -13.44 -2.34
CA ALA A 246 -13.04 -12.72 -1.76
C ALA A 246 -13.14 -11.29 -2.32
N ILE A 247 -12.01 -10.60 -2.47
CA ILE A 247 -11.93 -9.28 -3.09
C ILE A 247 -12.39 -9.35 -4.56
N MET A 248 -11.90 -10.31 -5.34
CA MET A 248 -12.26 -10.45 -6.76
C MET A 248 -13.74 -10.75 -6.95
N ARG A 249 -14.33 -11.62 -6.12
CA ARG A 249 -15.78 -11.85 -6.08
C ARG A 249 -16.53 -10.55 -5.83
N TRP A 250 -16.09 -9.77 -4.85
CA TRP A 250 -16.74 -8.50 -4.54
C TRP A 250 -16.61 -7.48 -5.66
N VAL A 251 -15.43 -7.36 -6.28
CA VAL A 251 -15.20 -6.48 -7.44
C VAL A 251 -16.18 -6.82 -8.57
N LEU A 252 -16.33 -8.10 -8.89
CA LEU A 252 -17.27 -8.53 -9.93
C LEU A 252 -18.73 -8.27 -9.54
N ALA A 253 -19.09 -8.43 -8.26
CA ALA A 253 -20.42 -8.09 -7.77
C ALA A 253 -20.72 -6.60 -7.96
N VAL A 254 -19.78 -5.71 -7.57
CA VAL A 254 -19.92 -4.26 -7.78
C VAL A 254 -20.07 -3.95 -9.26
N MET A 255 -19.22 -4.53 -10.10
CA MET A 255 -19.26 -4.28 -11.55
C MET A 255 -20.54 -4.82 -12.20
N ALA A 256 -21.24 -5.78 -11.60
CA ALA A 256 -22.52 -6.26 -12.10
C ALA A 256 -23.69 -5.37 -11.67
N GLU A 257 -23.65 -4.87 -10.44
CA GLU A 257 -24.72 -4.06 -9.89
C GLU A 257 -24.64 -2.58 -10.30
N LEU A 258 -23.43 -2.02 -10.40
CA LEU A 258 -23.20 -0.59 -10.55
C LEU A 258 -22.27 -0.29 -11.74
N GLY A 259 -22.65 0.71 -12.53
CA GLY A 259 -21.80 1.35 -13.53
C GLY A 259 -21.10 2.60 -12.98
N PRO A 260 -20.05 3.09 -13.64
CA PRO A 260 -19.33 4.30 -13.20
C PRO A 260 -20.24 5.52 -13.03
N GLU A 261 -21.22 5.70 -13.92
CA GLU A 261 -22.14 6.85 -13.91
C GLU A 261 -23.12 6.84 -12.74
N GLU A 262 -23.40 5.68 -12.15
CA GLU A 262 -24.25 5.60 -10.95
C GLU A 262 -23.45 5.88 -9.67
N VAL A 263 -22.13 5.74 -9.74
CA VAL A 263 -21.22 5.96 -8.63
C VAL A 263 -20.70 7.39 -8.63
N PHE A 264 -20.23 7.89 -9.77
CA PHE A 264 -19.57 9.18 -9.89
C PHE A 264 -20.44 10.18 -10.64
N ILE A 265 -20.62 11.36 -10.07
CA ILE A 265 -21.33 12.47 -10.72
C ILE A 265 -20.63 12.84 -12.02
N GLU A 266 -21.41 13.18 -13.03
CA GLU A 266 -20.93 13.65 -14.33
C GLU A 266 -19.92 14.79 -14.14
N ASP A 267 -18.81 14.75 -14.87
CA ASP A 267 -17.68 15.69 -14.79
C ASP A 267 -16.97 15.80 -13.42
N ALA A 268 -17.25 14.92 -12.46
CA ALA A 268 -16.50 14.85 -11.21
C ALA A 268 -15.24 13.99 -11.38
N ALA A 269 -14.10 14.52 -10.94
CA ALA A 269 -12.82 13.81 -10.88
C ALA A 269 -12.80 12.70 -9.81
N GLY A 270 -13.73 12.73 -8.85
CA GLY A 270 -13.83 11.71 -7.80
C GLY A 270 -14.77 12.08 -6.66
N ILE A 271 -14.80 11.18 -5.67
CA ILE A 271 -15.55 11.33 -4.41
C ILE A 271 -14.56 11.72 -3.31
N LEU A 272 -14.86 12.78 -2.57
CA LEU A 272 -14.08 13.23 -1.42
C LEU A 272 -14.80 12.84 -0.12
N LEU A 273 -14.08 12.18 0.79
CA LEU A 273 -14.55 11.77 2.12
C LEU A 273 -13.78 12.52 3.22
#